data_AF-A0A519EHW1-F1
#
_entry.id   AF-A0A519EHW1-F1
#
_cell.length_a   1.000
_cell.length_b   1.000
_cell.length_c   1.000
_cell.angle_alpha   90.00
_cell.angle_beta   90.00
_cell.angle_gamma   90.00
#
_symmetry.space_group_name_H-M   'P 1'
#
loop_
_entity.id
_entity.type
_entity.pdbx_description
1 polymer ?
#
loop_
_entity_poly.entity_id
_entity_poly.type
_entity_poly.pdbx_seq_one_letter_code
_entity_poly.pdbx_strand_id
1 'polypeptide(L)'
;MASEYVFPAPAVVSIPVVGQPARFPVHRIYCVGRNYEDHAKEMGFTGREPPFFFMKPADAVVVVDAGETGTMAYPTLTKNLHHEIELVVAIGTGGKNILAADAHKHIFGYAVGLDMTR
;
A
#
# COMPACT_ATOMS: atom_id res chain seq x y z
N MET A 1 -25.54 19.78 0.32
CA MET A 1 -24.87 20.62 -0.70
C MET A 1 -23.46 20.12 -0.83
N ALA A 2 -22.96 19.91 -2.05
CA ALA A 2 -21.54 19.61 -2.23
C ALA A 2 -20.73 20.77 -1.66
N SER A 3 -19.72 20.49 -0.84
CA SER A 3 -18.84 21.51 -0.29
C SER A 3 -18.15 22.24 -1.43
N GLU A 4 -18.17 23.57 -1.42
CA GLU A 4 -17.39 24.40 -2.35
C GLU A 4 -15.95 24.44 -1.86
N TYR A 5 -15.02 23.92 -2.67
CA TYR A 5 -13.60 23.97 -2.37
C TYR A 5 -12.99 25.24 -2.96
N VAL A 6 -12.01 25.83 -2.26
CA VAL A 6 -11.26 27.01 -2.72
C VAL A 6 -10.42 26.76 -3.99
N PHE A 7 -10.21 25.50 -4.35
CA PHE A 7 -9.61 25.03 -5.61
C PHE A 7 -10.14 23.61 -5.92
N PRO A 8 -10.04 23.13 -7.17
CA PRO A 8 -10.48 21.78 -7.52
C PRO A 8 -9.83 20.72 -6.64
N ALA A 9 -10.62 19.83 -6.05
CA ALA A 9 -10.10 18.70 -5.29
C ALA A 9 -9.25 17.81 -6.22
N PRO A 10 -8.11 17.28 -5.76
CA PRO A 10 -7.33 16.31 -6.51
C PRO A 10 -8.18 15.10 -6.89
N ALA A 11 -7.89 14.51 -8.05
CA ALA A 11 -8.51 13.25 -8.44
C ALA A 11 -8.20 12.16 -7.41
N VAL A 12 -9.20 11.32 -7.10
CA VAL A 12 -9.01 10.18 -6.21
C VAL A 12 -8.08 9.17 -6.88
N VAL A 13 -6.95 8.88 -6.24
CA VAL A 13 -6.03 7.82 -6.69
C VAL A 13 -6.78 6.49 -6.63
N SER A 14 -6.69 5.72 -7.71
CA SER A 14 -7.44 4.46 -7.83
C SER A 14 -6.66 3.38 -8.56
N ILE A 15 -6.89 2.12 -8.20
CA ILE A 15 -6.23 0.93 -8.75
C ILE A 15 -7.18 0.20 -9.71
N PRO A 16 -6.71 -0.29 -10.88
CA PRO A 16 -7.54 -1.15 -11.74
C PRO A 16 -7.95 -2.43 -11.01
N VAL A 17 -9.15 -2.92 -11.27
CA VAL A 17 -9.61 -4.22 -10.78
C VAL A 17 -9.61 -5.21 -11.94
N VAL A 18 -8.84 -6.28 -11.82
CA VAL A 18 -8.73 -7.30 -12.88
C VAL A 18 -10.11 -7.85 -13.24
N GLY A 19 -10.43 -7.83 -14.53
CA GLY A 19 -11.71 -8.32 -15.06
C GLY A 19 -12.91 -7.39 -14.83
N GLN A 20 -12.72 -6.16 -14.35
CA GLN A 20 -13.78 -5.18 -14.16
C GLN A 20 -13.40 -3.81 -14.74
N PRO A 21 -14.37 -3.04 -15.29
CA PRO A 21 -14.12 -1.66 -15.70
C PRO A 21 -14.01 -0.71 -14.50
N ALA A 22 -14.50 -1.12 -13.32
CA ALA A 22 -14.43 -0.34 -12.10
C ALA A 22 -13.01 -0.31 -11.52
N ARG A 23 -12.72 0.75 -10.75
CA ARG A 23 -11.43 0.94 -10.07
C ARG A 23 -11.63 1.00 -8.56
N PHE A 24 -10.64 0.53 -7.81
CA PHE A 24 -10.63 0.58 -6.35
C PHE A 24 -10.09 1.95 -5.88
N PRO A 25 -10.88 2.79 -5.18
CA PRO A 25 -10.42 4.08 -4.71
C PRO A 25 -9.51 3.94 -3.48
N VAL A 26 -8.28 4.46 -3.57
CA VAL A 26 -7.30 4.41 -2.48
C VAL A 26 -7.59 5.54 -1.49
N HIS A 27 -7.72 5.20 -0.21
CA HIS A 27 -7.91 6.17 0.85
C HIS A 27 -6.65 6.38 1.70
N ARG A 28 -6.16 5.31 2.35
CA ARG A 28 -4.95 5.32 3.18
C ARG A 28 -4.13 4.08 2.89
N ILE A 29 -2.81 4.21 2.99
CA ILE A 29 -1.88 3.10 2.82
C ILE A 29 -1.18 2.89 4.16
N TYR A 30 -1.38 1.70 4.73
CA TYR A 30 -0.70 1.23 5.92
C TYR A 30 0.32 0.19 5.49
N CYS A 31 1.57 0.39 5.89
CA CYS A 31 2.66 -0.56 5.66
C CYS A 31 3.07 -1.20 6.99
N VAL A 32 3.57 -2.43 6.93
CA VAL A 32 3.97 -3.21 8.11
C VAL A 32 5.46 -3.50 8.04
N GLY A 33 6.25 -2.91 8.94
CA GLY A 33 7.68 -3.15 9.00
C GLY A 33 8.02 -4.48 9.67
N ARG A 34 9.05 -5.17 9.16
CA ARG A 34 9.65 -6.40 9.73
C ARG A 34 8.66 -7.55 9.91
N ASN A 35 7.75 -7.73 8.96
CA ASN A 35 6.71 -8.76 9.04
C ASN A 35 7.16 -10.15 8.51
N TYR A 36 8.40 -10.28 8.03
CA TYR A 36 9.03 -11.53 7.64
C TYR A 36 10.26 -11.80 8.51
N GLU A 37 10.33 -13.01 9.08
CA GLU A 37 11.38 -13.38 10.04
C GLU A 37 12.78 -13.39 9.42
N ASP A 38 12.89 -13.83 8.17
CA ASP A 38 14.18 -13.90 7.48
C ASP A 38 14.72 -12.49 7.17
N HIS A 39 13.86 -11.54 6.83
CA HIS A 39 14.24 -10.14 6.67
C HIS A 39 14.65 -9.49 8.02
N ALA A 40 13.98 -9.85 9.13
CA ALA A 40 14.39 -9.38 10.46
C ALA A 40 15.80 -9.88 10.84
N LYS A 41 16.13 -11.13 10.48
CA LYS A 41 17.48 -11.70 10.68
C LYS A 41 18.54 -11.03 9.80
N GLU A 42 18.23 -10.74 8.53
CA GLU A 42 19.11 -10.01 7.60
C GLU A 42 19.46 -8.60 8.13
N MET A 43 18.52 -7.96 8.82
CA MET A 43 18.70 -6.65 9.45
C MET A 43 19.38 -6.72 10.84
N GLY A 44 19.83 -7.90 11.27
CA GLY A 44 20.59 -8.10 12.52
C GLY A 44 19.75 -8.28 13.79
N PHE A 45 18.44 -8.56 13.67
CA PHE A 45 17.54 -8.77 14.81
C PHE A 45 17.36 -10.27 15.12
N THR A 46 17.10 -10.60 16.39
CA THR A 46 16.85 -11.98 16.84
C THR A 46 15.40 -12.12 17.32
N GLY A 47 14.66 -13.07 16.74
CA GLY A 47 13.27 -13.36 17.11
C GLY A 47 12.21 -12.50 16.43
N ARG A 48 10.94 -12.79 16.72
CA ARG A 48 9.78 -12.07 16.16
C ARG A 48 9.43 -10.90 17.08
N GLU A 49 9.79 -9.70 16.68
CA GLU A 49 9.31 -8.47 17.33
C GLU A 49 7.86 -8.18 16.92
N PRO A 50 7.05 -7.49 17.75
CA PRO A 50 5.78 -6.97 17.30
C PRO A 50 5.99 -6.09 16.06
N PRO A 51 5.21 -6.30 14.97
CA PRO A 51 5.32 -5.45 13.80
C PRO A 51 4.95 -4.02 14.16
N PHE A 52 5.60 -3.06 13.51
CA PHE A 52 5.21 -1.66 13.59
C PHE A 52 4.57 -1.19 12.29
N PHE A 53 3.75 -0.15 12.38
CA PHE A 53 3.04 0.40 11.23
C PHE A 53 3.57 1.78 10.89
N PHE A 54 3.66 2.05 9.59
CA PHE A 54 3.85 3.38 9.05
C PHE A 54 2.87 3.61 7.89
N MET A 55 2.86 4.82 7.34
CA MET A 55 1.92 5.19 6.30
C MET A 55 2.61 5.86 5.12
N LYS A 56 2.03 5.66 3.93
CA LYS A 56 2.31 6.45 2.74
C LYS A 56 1.03 7.20 2.34
N PRO A 57 1.15 8.40 1.76
CA PRO A 57 -0.03 9.10 1.25
C PRO A 57 -0.58 8.36 0.02
N ALA A 58 -1.87 8.49 -0.25
CA ALA A 58 -2.53 7.75 -1.34
C ALA A 58 -1.93 8.07 -2.71
N ASP A 59 -1.46 9.30 -2.91
CA ASP A 59 -0.83 9.79 -4.13
C ASP A 59 0.64 9.36 -4.30
N ALA A 60 1.21 8.61 -3.36
CA ALA A 60 2.49 7.93 -3.56
C ALA A 60 2.38 6.69 -4.46
N VAL A 61 1.16 6.23 -4.77
CA VAL A 61 0.94 5.07 -5.63
C VAL A 61 1.26 5.42 -7.08
N VAL A 62 2.13 4.61 -7.68
CA VAL A 62 2.28 4.53 -9.13
C VAL A 62 1.60 3.25 -9.60
N VAL A 63 0.57 3.39 -10.43
CA VAL A 63 -0.15 2.24 -11.01
C VAL A 63 0.64 1.72 -12.21
N VAL A 64 0.83 0.40 -12.25
CA VAL A 64 1.41 -0.31 -13.39
C VAL A 64 0.39 -1.36 -13.84
N ASP A 65 -0.11 -1.23 -15.05
CA ASP A 65 -1.09 -2.17 -15.59
C ASP A 65 -0.43 -3.50 -15.94
N ALA A 66 -1.23 -4.58 -15.93
CA ALA A 66 -0.72 -5.93 -16.17
C ALA A 66 -0.10 -6.04 -17.58
N GLY A 67 1.15 -6.52 -17.64
CA GLY A 67 1.90 -6.63 -18.90
C GLY A 67 2.68 -5.38 -19.28
N GLU A 68 2.58 -4.31 -18.50
CA GLU A 68 3.35 -3.08 -18.71
C GLU A 68 4.57 -3.00 -17.80
N THR A 69 5.55 -2.19 -18.21
CA THR A 69 6.67 -1.78 -17.35
C THR A 69 6.42 -0.38 -16.83
N GLY A 70 6.29 -0.26 -15.50
CA GLY A 70 6.14 1.03 -14.85
C GLY A 70 7.40 1.89 -14.92
N THR A 71 7.23 3.21 -14.93
CA THR A 71 8.33 4.16 -14.79
C THR A 71 8.14 4.96 -13.51
N MET A 72 9.16 4.98 -12.65
CA MET A 72 9.20 5.80 -11.44
C MET A 72 10.42 6.72 -11.50
N ALA A 73 10.24 7.99 -11.18
CA ALA A 73 11.36 8.92 -11.06
C ALA A 73 12.26 8.53 -9.88
N TYR A 74 13.57 8.54 -10.10
CA TYR A 74 14.52 8.31 -9.01
C TYR A 74 14.45 9.48 -8.00
N PRO A 75 14.28 9.23 -6.70
CA PRO A 75 14.09 10.28 -5.71
C PRO A 75 15.38 11.08 -5.45
N THR A 76 15.24 12.39 -5.24
CA THR A 76 16.36 13.35 -5.29
C THR A 76 17.33 13.30 -4.10
N LEU A 77 16.91 12.75 -2.95
CA LEU A 77 17.67 12.79 -1.69
C LEU A 77 18.20 11.42 -1.24
N THR A 78 18.42 10.50 -2.18
CA THR A 78 19.11 9.23 -1.93
C THR A 78 20.03 8.89 -3.10
N LYS A 79 20.99 7.99 -2.86
CA LYS A 79 21.75 7.26 -3.89
C LYS A 79 21.64 5.75 -3.70
N ASN A 80 20.81 5.33 -2.77
CA ASN A 80 20.64 3.96 -2.31
C ASN A 80 19.13 3.73 -2.18
N LEU A 81 18.48 3.45 -3.31
CA LEU A 81 17.05 3.19 -3.36
C LEU A 81 16.83 1.67 -3.36
N HIS A 82 16.10 1.19 -2.38
CA HIS A 82 15.81 -0.22 -2.15
C HIS A 82 14.40 -0.54 -2.65
N HIS A 83 14.21 -1.78 -3.06
CA HIS A 83 12.92 -2.34 -3.44
C HIS A 83 12.49 -3.41 -2.43
N GLU A 84 11.28 -3.32 -1.92
CA GLU A 84 10.69 -4.34 -1.06
C GLU A 84 9.39 -4.81 -1.71
N ILE A 85 9.35 -6.08 -2.14
CA ILE A 85 8.14 -6.64 -2.76
C ILE A 85 7.18 -7.09 -1.66
N GLU A 86 5.93 -6.63 -1.76
CA GLU A 86 4.95 -6.82 -0.71
C GLU A 86 3.60 -7.30 -1.25
N LEU A 87 2.92 -8.13 -0.47
CA LEU A 87 1.51 -8.42 -0.68
C LEU A 87 0.69 -7.23 -0.19
N VAL A 88 -0.07 -6.60 -1.09
CA VAL A 88 -0.99 -5.53 -0.76
C VAL A 88 -2.38 -6.10 -0.55
N VAL A 89 -2.99 -5.77 0.59
CA VAL A 89 -4.36 -6.16 0.94
C VAL A 89 -5.28 -4.94 0.82
N ALA A 90 -6.22 -4.98 -0.11
CA ALA A 90 -7.22 -3.93 -0.30
C ALA A 90 -8.42 -4.17 0.64
N ILE A 91 -8.77 -3.17 1.46
CA ILE A 91 -9.87 -3.27 2.44
C ILE A 91 -11.16 -2.75 1.83
N GLY A 92 -12.19 -3.59 1.75
CA GLY A 92 -13.50 -3.25 1.18
C GLY A 92 -14.54 -2.84 2.21
N THR A 93 -14.42 -3.34 3.44
CA THR A 93 -15.36 -3.01 4.52
C THR A 93 -14.59 -2.49 5.73
N GLY A 94 -14.96 -1.29 6.19
CA GLY A 94 -14.35 -0.70 7.38
C GLY A 94 -14.73 -1.42 8.68
N GLY A 95 -14.09 -1.05 9.77
CA GLY A 95 -14.40 -1.57 11.10
C GLY A 95 -13.41 -1.07 12.15
N LYS A 96 -13.68 -1.37 13.42
CA LYS A 96 -12.80 -1.08 14.56
C LYS A 96 -12.84 -2.28 15.49
N ASN A 97 -11.69 -2.64 16.08
CA ASN A 97 -11.55 -3.80 16.97
C ASN A 97 -12.07 -5.10 16.32
N ILE A 98 -11.74 -5.30 15.04
CA ILE A 98 -12.13 -6.49 14.27
C ILE A 98 -11.44 -7.71 14.87
N LEU A 99 -12.19 -8.76 15.14
CA LEU A 99 -11.63 -10.02 15.61
C LEU A 99 -10.73 -10.62 14.52
N ALA A 100 -9.58 -11.15 14.91
CA ALA A 100 -8.63 -11.73 13.95
C ALA A 100 -9.27 -12.82 13.05
N ALA A 101 -10.18 -13.62 13.60
CA ALA A 101 -10.92 -14.64 12.86
C ALA A 101 -11.83 -14.06 11.77
N ASP A 102 -12.29 -12.82 11.92
CA ASP A 102 -13.20 -12.15 10.99
C ASP A 102 -12.48 -11.22 10.00
N ALA A 103 -11.18 -10.97 10.19
CA ALA A 103 -10.41 -10.00 9.39
C ALA A 103 -10.52 -10.23 7.88
N HIS A 104 -10.52 -11.49 7.42
CA HIS A 104 -10.64 -11.84 6.01
C HIS A 104 -11.94 -11.35 5.36
N LYS A 105 -13.02 -11.20 6.13
CA LYS A 105 -14.32 -10.71 5.64
C LYS A 105 -14.29 -9.24 5.25
N HIS A 106 -13.28 -8.49 5.72
CA HIS A 106 -13.10 -7.08 5.40
C HIS A 106 -12.26 -6.85 4.14
N ILE A 107 -11.63 -7.90 3.61
CA ILE A 107 -10.73 -7.82 2.47
C ILE A 107 -11.55 -7.80 1.18
N PHE A 108 -11.33 -6.77 0.35
CA PHE A 108 -11.87 -6.67 -1.00
C PHE A 108 -11.08 -7.52 -1.99
N GLY A 109 -9.75 -7.47 -1.90
CA GLY A 109 -8.86 -8.15 -2.83
C GLY A 109 -7.39 -7.94 -2.50
N TYR A 110 -6.54 -8.41 -3.40
CA TYR A 110 -5.09 -8.43 -3.23
C TYR A 110 -4.39 -7.89 -4.48
N ALA A 111 -3.18 -7.37 -4.29
CA ALA A 111 -2.28 -6.96 -5.35
C ALA A 111 -0.82 -7.20 -4.95
N VAL A 112 0.09 -7.10 -5.91
CA VAL A 112 1.54 -7.00 -5.65
C VAL A 112 1.90 -5.51 -5.58
N GLY A 113 2.67 -5.13 -4.58
CA GLY A 113 3.19 -3.78 -4.43
C GLY A 113 4.70 -3.77 -4.25
N LEU A 114 5.30 -2.60 -4.49
CA LEU A 114 6.68 -2.32 -4.13
C LEU A 114 6.69 -1.20 -3.09
N ASP A 115 7.18 -1.51 -1.89
CA ASP A 115 7.59 -0.49 -0.94
C ASP A 115 8.99 0.01 -1.32
N MET A 116 9.02 1.17 -1.99
CA MET A 116 10.28 1.82 -2.37
C MET A 116 10.81 2.62 -1.18
N THR A 117 11.99 2.25 -0.70
CA THR A 117 12.60 2.77 0.54
C THR A 117 14.02 3.29 0.27
N ARG A 118 14.47 4.28 1.05
CA ARG A 118 15.82 4.85 0.96
C ARG A 118 16.65 4.53 2.19
#